data_AF-A0A831UHA3-F1
#
_entry.id   AF-A0A831UHA3-F1
#
_cell.length_a   1.000
_cell.length_b   1.000
_cell.length_c   1.000
_cell.angle_alpha   90.00
_cell.angle_beta   90.00
_cell.angle_gamma   90.00
#
_symmetry.space_group_name_H-M   'P 1'
#
loop_
_entity.id
_entity.type
_entity.pdbx_description
1 polymer ?
#
loop_
_entity_poly.entity_id
_entity_poly.type
_entity_poly.pdbx_seq_one_letter_code
_entity_poly.pdbx_strand_id
1 'polypeptide(L)'
;MNIVYFDVETKHLADEVGGWDYIERFGLAVAVTYSTQRGTFAHYTEQTVNGLIDDLLNADLVVGFNILRFDYRVLRPYTQHDLHRLPTLDILVDLTHRLGHRVKLESCARGTLGDAKSGDGTLAVQWFRQGQLQRVIDYCKQDVDIVRRLHEHGRNHRHILIADPFSGLIRVPVDW
;
A
#
# COMPACT_ATOMS: atom_id res chain seq x y z
N MET A 1 -6.78 9.57 -17.39
CA MET A 1 -5.79 8.69 -16.77
C MET A 1 -6.42 8.06 -15.55
N ASN A 2 -6.53 6.74 -15.52
CA ASN A 2 -6.99 5.93 -14.41
C ASN A 2 -5.81 5.52 -13.54
N ILE A 3 -5.54 6.28 -12.50
CA ILE A 3 -4.62 5.91 -11.42
C ILE A 3 -5.39 5.04 -10.42
N VAL A 4 -4.80 3.90 -10.05
CA VAL A 4 -5.30 2.98 -9.02
C VAL A 4 -4.33 2.98 -7.85
N TYR A 5 -4.81 3.40 -6.68
CA TYR A 5 -4.09 3.28 -5.41
C TYR A 5 -4.52 1.98 -4.76
N PHE A 6 -3.60 1.17 -4.24
CA PHE A 6 -3.97 -0.07 -3.58
C PHE A 6 -3.01 -0.48 -2.47
N ASP A 7 -3.52 -1.34 -1.59
CA ASP A 7 -2.81 -1.98 -0.50
C ASP A 7 -3.48 -3.34 -0.18
N VAL A 8 -2.74 -4.25 0.45
CA VAL A 8 -3.24 -5.56 0.88
C VAL A 8 -2.95 -5.85 2.36
N GLU A 9 -3.95 -6.46 2.99
CA GLU A 9 -3.83 -7.08 4.31
C GLU A 9 -3.76 -8.59 4.19
N THR A 10 -2.99 -9.21 5.07
CA THR A 10 -2.64 -10.63 4.98
C THR A 10 -3.36 -11.51 6.00
N LYS A 11 -3.41 -12.82 5.73
CA LYS A 11 -3.97 -13.81 6.67
C LYS A 11 -2.98 -14.25 7.74
N HIS A 12 -1.71 -14.28 7.37
CA HIS A 12 -0.61 -14.79 8.17
C HIS A 12 0.45 -13.71 8.43
N LEU A 13 1.16 -13.88 9.53
CA LEU A 13 2.36 -13.15 9.89
C LEU A 13 3.61 -13.85 9.32
N ALA A 14 4.74 -13.14 9.35
CA ALA A 14 5.99 -13.65 8.80
C ALA A 14 6.46 -14.96 9.46
N ASP A 15 6.32 -15.09 10.78
CA ASP A 15 6.73 -16.27 11.55
C ASP A 15 5.89 -17.53 11.21
N GLU A 16 4.65 -17.34 10.76
CA GLU A 16 3.75 -18.44 10.40
C GLU A 16 4.02 -19.01 8.99
N VAL A 17 4.72 -18.27 8.15
CA VAL A 17 5.00 -18.68 6.76
C VAL A 17 6.46 -19.09 6.52
N GLY A 18 7.29 -19.03 7.57
CA GLY A 18 8.72 -19.33 7.51
C GLY A 18 9.61 -18.11 7.22
N GLY A 19 9.09 -16.90 7.38
CA GLY A 19 9.82 -15.63 7.27
C GLY A 19 9.53 -14.83 5.99
N TRP A 20 10.21 -13.69 5.87
CA TRP A 20 10.06 -12.72 4.77
C TRP A 20 10.54 -13.23 3.40
N ASP A 21 11.16 -14.40 3.34
CA ASP A 21 11.52 -15.03 2.07
C ASP A 21 10.29 -15.66 1.39
N TYR A 22 9.20 -15.92 2.14
CA TYR A 22 8.00 -16.61 1.68
C TYR A 22 6.76 -15.70 1.65
N ILE A 23 6.89 -14.47 1.16
CA ILE A 23 5.79 -13.47 1.15
C ILE A 23 4.54 -14.00 0.43
N GLU A 24 4.69 -14.80 -0.63
CA GLU A 24 3.57 -15.41 -1.35
C GLU A 24 2.70 -16.34 -0.49
N ARG A 25 3.18 -16.78 0.68
CA ARG A 25 2.44 -17.64 1.60
C ARG A 25 1.63 -16.87 2.64
N PHE A 26 1.79 -15.54 2.71
CA PHE A 26 1.04 -14.71 3.67
C PHE A 26 -0.47 -14.78 3.43
N GLY A 27 -0.88 -15.01 2.18
CA GLY A 27 -2.28 -15.10 1.76
C GLY A 27 -3.02 -13.77 1.84
N LEU A 28 -3.96 -13.54 0.92
CA LEU A 28 -4.76 -12.32 0.88
C LEU A 28 -5.93 -12.39 1.86
N ALA A 29 -5.97 -11.52 2.87
CA ALA A 29 -7.15 -11.32 3.69
C ALA A 29 -8.11 -10.33 3.03
N VAL A 30 -7.63 -9.11 2.78
CA VAL A 30 -8.37 -8.01 2.16
C VAL A 30 -7.41 -7.24 1.26
N ALA A 31 -7.90 -6.76 0.12
CA ALA A 31 -7.27 -5.65 -0.59
C ALA A 31 -8.26 -4.51 -0.71
N VAL A 32 -7.76 -3.28 -0.69
CA VAL A 32 -8.55 -2.09 -0.99
C VAL A 32 -7.93 -1.37 -2.18
N THR A 33 -8.78 -0.87 -3.08
CA THR A 33 -8.37 0.03 -4.16
C THR A 33 -9.09 1.36 -4.04
N TYR A 34 -8.46 2.44 -4.49
CA TYR A 34 -9.13 3.66 -4.94
C TYR A 34 -8.79 3.88 -6.41
N SER A 35 -9.79 3.94 -7.28
CA SER A 35 -9.60 4.27 -8.69
C SER A 35 -10.05 5.70 -8.96
N THR A 36 -9.21 6.47 -9.62
CA THR A 36 -9.58 7.83 -10.08
C THR A 36 -10.67 7.83 -11.15
N GLN A 37 -10.79 6.76 -11.95
CA GLN A 37 -11.90 6.60 -12.89
C GLN A 37 -13.23 6.31 -12.16
N ARG A 38 -13.18 5.47 -11.11
CA ARG A 38 -14.35 5.12 -10.29
C ARG A 38 -14.74 6.24 -9.32
N GLY A 39 -13.77 7.04 -8.87
CA GLY A 39 -13.95 8.10 -7.88
C GLY A 39 -14.23 7.61 -6.46
N THR A 40 -14.13 6.31 -6.19
CA THR A 40 -14.43 5.71 -4.89
C THR A 40 -13.57 4.48 -4.63
N PHE A 41 -13.64 3.99 -3.38
CA PHE A 41 -12.95 2.79 -2.95
C PHE A 41 -13.72 1.52 -3.36
N ALA A 42 -12.98 0.46 -3.66
CA ALA A 42 -13.48 -0.90 -3.74
C ALA A 42 -12.66 -1.80 -2.80
N HIS A 43 -13.24 -2.91 -2.35
CA HIS A 43 -12.54 -3.88 -1.52
C HIS A 43 -12.72 -5.27 -2.09
N TYR A 44 -11.71 -6.11 -1.85
CA TYR A 44 -11.64 -7.47 -2.37
C TYR A 44 -11.20 -8.40 -1.25
N THR A 45 -11.74 -9.60 -1.26
CA THR A 45 -11.26 -10.71 -0.45
C THR A 45 -10.56 -11.70 -1.37
N GLU A 46 -10.01 -12.77 -0.80
CA GLU A 46 -9.49 -13.87 -1.60
C GLU A 46 -10.51 -14.41 -2.62
N GLN A 47 -11.80 -14.46 -2.27
CA GLN A 47 -12.86 -14.96 -3.15
C GLN A 47 -13.14 -14.02 -4.33
N THR A 48 -12.84 -12.73 -4.20
CA THR A 48 -13.08 -11.70 -5.23
C THR A 48 -11.80 -11.15 -5.83
N VAL A 49 -10.64 -11.80 -5.58
CA VAL A 49 -9.31 -11.34 -6.00
C VAL A 49 -9.19 -11.11 -7.50
N ASN A 50 -9.92 -11.85 -8.34
CA ASN A 50 -9.91 -11.62 -9.79
C ASN A 50 -10.33 -10.18 -10.14
N GLY A 51 -11.30 -9.61 -9.41
CA GLY A 51 -11.71 -8.21 -9.60
C GLY A 51 -10.63 -7.20 -9.20
N LEU A 52 -9.78 -7.52 -8.21
CA LEU A 52 -8.59 -6.72 -7.89
C LEU A 52 -7.58 -6.79 -9.02
N ILE A 53 -7.31 -7.99 -9.55
CA ILE A 53 -6.36 -8.18 -10.65
C ILE A 53 -6.82 -7.41 -11.89
N ASP A 54 -8.11 -7.44 -12.21
CA ASP A 54 -8.69 -6.66 -13.31
C ASP A 54 -8.53 -5.14 -13.08
N ASP A 55 -8.77 -4.65 -11.87
CA ASP A 55 -8.56 -3.25 -11.50
C ASP A 55 -7.10 -2.81 -11.73
N LEU A 56 -6.14 -3.64 -11.34
CA LEU A 56 -4.71 -3.36 -11.49
C LEU A 56 -4.25 -3.42 -12.95
N LEU A 57 -4.74 -4.40 -13.72
CA LEU A 57 -4.39 -4.55 -15.14
C LEU A 57 -4.94 -3.42 -16.02
N ASN A 58 -6.10 -2.85 -15.65
CA ASN A 58 -6.74 -1.73 -16.35
C ASN A 58 -6.28 -0.35 -15.86
N ALA A 59 -5.33 -0.28 -14.93
CA ALA A 59 -4.77 0.97 -14.45
C ALA A 59 -3.75 1.54 -15.44
N ASP A 60 -3.82 2.85 -15.70
CA ASP A 60 -2.74 3.56 -16.41
C ASP A 60 -1.49 3.71 -15.51
N LEU A 61 -1.70 3.71 -14.19
CA LEU A 61 -0.66 3.74 -13.17
C LEU A 61 -1.20 3.11 -11.88
N VAL A 62 -0.46 2.16 -11.32
CA VAL A 62 -0.69 1.62 -9.98
C VAL A 62 0.22 2.36 -9.00
N VAL A 63 -0.34 2.83 -7.89
CA VAL A 63 0.39 3.53 -6.82
C VAL A 63 0.19 2.81 -5.51
N GLY A 64 1.27 2.62 -4.74
CA GLY A 64 1.23 1.94 -3.46
C GLY A 64 2.46 2.24 -2.62
N PHE A 65 2.55 1.58 -1.46
CA PHE A 65 3.68 1.72 -0.55
C PHE A 65 4.29 0.34 -0.26
N ASN A 66 5.49 0.07 -0.81
CA ASN A 66 6.16 -1.24 -0.75
C ASN A 66 5.49 -2.36 -1.57
N ILE A 67 4.59 -2.01 -2.48
CA ILE A 67 3.80 -2.94 -3.31
C ILE A 67 4.64 -3.84 -4.21
N LEU A 68 5.79 -3.38 -4.70
CA LEU A 68 6.65 -4.20 -5.55
C LEU A 68 7.25 -5.36 -4.74
N ARG A 69 7.69 -5.10 -3.51
CA ARG A 69 8.37 -6.11 -2.70
C ARG A 69 7.44 -6.95 -1.85
N PHE A 70 6.21 -6.49 -1.63
CA PHE A 70 5.26 -7.13 -0.73
C PHE A 70 3.97 -7.52 -1.45
N ASP A 71 3.10 -6.56 -1.75
CA ASP A 71 1.73 -6.81 -2.22
C ASP A 71 1.69 -7.64 -3.51
N TYR A 72 2.51 -7.31 -4.51
CA TYR A 72 2.60 -8.10 -5.74
C TYR A 72 3.08 -9.53 -5.48
N ARG A 73 3.93 -9.74 -4.48
CA ARG A 73 4.34 -11.09 -4.06
C ARG A 73 3.22 -11.82 -3.34
N VAL A 74 2.45 -11.15 -2.48
CA VAL A 74 1.25 -11.70 -1.83
C VAL A 74 0.23 -12.11 -2.89
N LEU A 75 0.07 -11.33 -3.96
CA LEU A 75 -0.88 -11.59 -5.04
C LEU A 75 -0.42 -12.67 -6.03
N ARG A 76 0.87 -13.05 -6.02
CA ARG A 76 1.47 -14.01 -6.97
C ARG A 76 0.72 -15.35 -7.09
N PRO A 77 0.21 -15.98 -6.01
CA PRO A 77 -0.55 -17.23 -6.13
C PRO A 77 -1.91 -17.07 -6.81
N TYR A 78 -2.44 -15.84 -6.93
CA TYR A 78 -3.80 -15.56 -7.38
C TYR A 78 -3.88 -15.13 -8.85
N THR A 79 -2.75 -15.01 -9.55
CA THR A 79 -2.72 -14.58 -10.94
C THR A 79 -1.56 -15.20 -11.72
N GLN A 80 -1.73 -15.36 -13.02
CA GLN A 80 -0.63 -15.70 -13.93
C GLN A 80 0.02 -14.46 -14.56
N HIS A 81 -0.57 -13.28 -14.34
CA HIS A 81 -0.01 -12.03 -14.84
C HIS A 81 1.20 -11.62 -13.99
N ASP A 82 2.26 -11.20 -14.68
CA ASP A 82 3.43 -10.61 -14.03
C ASP A 82 3.12 -9.16 -13.63
N LEU A 83 2.64 -8.96 -12.39
CA LEU A 83 2.23 -7.65 -11.88
C LEU A 83 3.39 -6.64 -11.85
N HIS A 84 4.65 -7.08 -11.85
CA HIS A 84 5.81 -6.19 -11.92
C HIS A 84 5.95 -5.48 -13.27
N ARG A 85 5.20 -5.90 -14.30
CA ARG A 85 5.16 -5.23 -15.61
C ARG A 85 4.16 -4.09 -15.67
N LEU A 86 3.34 -3.92 -14.65
CA LEU A 86 2.41 -2.81 -14.57
C LEU A 86 3.19 -1.48 -14.47
N PRO A 87 2.67 -0.39 -15.06
CA PRO A 87 3.17 0.94 -14.74
C PRO A 87 2.93 1.19 -13.25
N THR A 88 4.01 1.24 -12.46
CA THR A 88 3.91 1.27 -11.00
C THR A 88 4.75 2.39 -10.40
N LEU A 89 4.15 3.16 -9.50
CA LEU A 89 4.86 4.01 -8.54
C LEU A 89 4.78 3.35 -7.15
N ASP A 90 5.90 2.78 -6.71
CA ASP A 90 6.09 2.36 -5.33
C ASP A 90 6.75 3.48 -4.55
N ILE A 91 5.96 4.17 -3.71
CA ILE A 91 6.40 5.35 -2.96
C ILE A 91 7.60 5.01 -2.07
N LEU A 92 7.61 3.84 -1.43
CA LEU A 92 8.71 3.47 -0.55
C LEU A 92 10.01 3.25 -1.33
N VAL A 93 9.93 2.63 -2.51
CA VAL A 93 11.11 2.43 -3.36
C VAL A 93 11.69 3.77 -3.81
N ASP A 94 10.85 4.67 -4.32
CA ASP A 94 11.29 6.01 -4.75
C ASP A 94 11.94 6.80 -3.61
N LEU A 95 11.29 6.84 -2.44
CA LEU A 95 11.85 7.54 -1.27
C LEU A 95 13.14 6.88 -0.76
N THR A 96 13.22 5.55 -0.78
CA THR A 96 14.44 4.84 -0.36
C THR A 96 15.61 5.18 -1.28
N HIS A 97 15.39 5.29 -2.60
CA HIS A 97 16.43 5.72 -3.54
C HIS A 97 16.91 7.15 -3.25
N ARG A 98 16.00 8.06 -2.88
CA ARG A 98 16.35 9.46 -2.59
C ARG A 98 17.05 9.65 -1.24
N LEU A 99 16.68 8.85 -0.24
CA LEU A 99 17.13 9.01 1.14
C LEU A 99 18.29 8.08 1.53
N GLY A 100 18.51 7.01 0.77
CA GLY A 100 19.47 5.94 1.10
C GLY A 100 19.01 5.00 2.22
N HIS A 101 17.78 5.17 2.75
CA HIS A 101 17.21 4.32 3.78
C HIS A 101 15.68 4.26 3.65
N ARG A 102 15.08 3.20 4.22
CA ARG A 102 13.63 3.01 4.21
C ARG A 102 12.94 3.91 5.23
N VAL A 103 11.73 4.35 4.89
CA VAL A 103 10.86 5.14 5.77
C VAL A 103 9.54 4.40 6.01
N LYS A 104 8.83 4.78 7.07
CA LYS A 104 7.48 4.27 7.35
C LYS A 104 6.44 5.14 6.66
N LEU A 105 5.33 4.52 6.25
CA LEU A 105 4.16 5.24 5.74
C LEU A 105 3.69 6.28 6.77
N GLU A 106 3.65 5.91 8.06
CA GLU A 106 3.33 6.80 9.19
C GLU A 106 4.17 8.08 9.21
N SER A 107 5.50 7.95 9.05
CA SER A 107 6.40 9.09 9.07
C SER A 107 6.10 10.06 7.92
N CYS A 108 5.73 9.53 6.75
CA CYS A 108 5.34 10.32 5.59
C CYS A 108 3.97 11.00 5.82
N ALA A 109 2.99 10.24 6.32
CA ALA A 109 1.65 10.73 6.62
C ALA A 109 1.69 11.86 7.65
N ARG A 110 2.42 11.65 8.76
CA ARG A 110 2.58 12.65 9.82
C ARG A 110 3.31 13.90 9.32
N GLY A 111 4.36 13.73 8.52
CA GLY A 111 5.14 14.86 8.02
C GLY A 111 4.39 15.68 6.97
N THR A 112 3.75 15.02 6.01
CA THR A 112 3.14 15.67 4.83
C THR A 112 1.69 16.06 5.05
N LEU A 113 0.92 15.19 5.72
CA LEU A 113 -0.53 15.32 5.84
C LEU A 113 -0.96 15.81 7.23
N GLY A 114 -0.05 15.85 8.20
CA GLY A 114 -0.38 16.11 9.61
C GLY A 114 -1.14 14.97 10.28
N ASP A 115 -1.29 13.83 9.61
CA ASP A 115 -2.04 12.68 10.11
C ASP A 115 -1.17 11.86 11.08
N ALA A 116 -1.63 11.73 12.32
CA ALA A 116 -0.96 10.95 13.36
C ALA A 116 -1.41 9.48 13.42
N LYS A 117 -2.22 9.02 12.47
CA LYS A 117 -2.73 7.65 12.45
C LYS A 117 -1.97 6.81 11.42
N SER A 118 -1.17 5.85 11.89
CA SER A 118 -1.00 4.59 11.16
C SER A 118 -1.08 3.45 12.17
N GLY A 119 -1.80 2.39 11.81
CA GLY A 119 -1.97 1.24 12.68
C GLY A 119 -0.82 0.27 12.55
N ASP A 120 -0.98 -0.85 13.23
CA ASP A 120 -0.03 -1.95 13.22
C ASP A 120 -0.60 -3.05 12.32
N GLY A 121 0.09 -3.41 11.25
CA GLY A 121 -0.34 -4.51 10.36
C GLY A 121 -0.53 -5.85 11.08
N THR A 122 0.12 -6.05 12.25
CA THR A 122 -0.16 -7.23 13.08
C THR A 122 -1.57 -7.22 13.67
N LEU A 123 -2.16 -6.05 13.90
CA LEU A 123 -3.52 -5.89 14.40
C LEU A 123 -4.56 -6.24 13.33
N ALA A 124 -4.29 -5.94 12.06
CA ALA A 124 -5.15 -6.33 10.94
C ALA A 124 -5.27 -7.86 10.84
N VAL A 125 -4.16 -8.58 10.98
CA VAL A 125 -4.15 -10.05 11.02
C VAL A 125 -4.96 -10.60 12.20
N GLN A 126 -4.89 -9.96 13.38
CA GLN A 126 -5.70 -10.36 14.54
C GLN A 126 -7.19 -10.16 14.29
N TRP A 127 -7.59 -9.02 13.72
CA TRP A 127 -8.99 -8.77 13.37
C TRP A 127 -9.51 -9.77 12.34
N PHE A 128 -8.71 -10.11 11.33
CA PHE A 128 -9.06 -11.12 10.34
C PHE A 128 -9.37 -12.47 11.01
N ARG A 129 -8.50 -12.93 11.93
CA ARG A 129 -8.72 -14.18 12.70
C ARG A 129 -9.97 -14.16 13.56
N GLN A 130 -10.32 -12.98 14.07
CA GLN A 130 -11.52 -12.78 14.88
C GLN A 130 -12.79 -12.60 14.03
N GLY A 131 -12.70 -12.72 12.70
CA GLY A 131 -13.83 -12.51 11.79
C GLY A 131 -14.27 -11.04 11.67
N GLN A 132 -13.46 -10.09 12.15
CA GLN A 132 -13.76 -8.65 12.12
C GLN A 132 -13.35 -8.02 10.78
N LEU A 133 -13.89 -8.57 9.68
CA LEU A 133 -13.50 -8.19 8.32
C LEU A 133 -13.65 -6.69 8.04
N GLN A 134 -14.73 -6.08 8.54
CA GLN A 134 -14.96 -4.64 8.34
C GLN A 134 -13.82 -3.78 8.91
N ARG A 135 -13.23 -4.17 10.05
CA ARG A 135 -12.10 -3.42 10.63
C ARG A 135 -10.85 -3.53 9.78
N VAL A 136 -10.62 -4.71 9.18
CA VAL A 136 -9.52 -4.93 8.24
C VAL A 136 -9.72 -4.06 6.99
N ILE A 137 -10.95 -4.02 6.46
CA ILE A 137 -11.30 -3.16 5.32
C ILE A 137 -11.11 -1.68 5.66
N ASP A 138 -11.61 -1.21 6.79
CA ASP A 138 -11.53 0.19 7.20
C ASP A 138 -10.06 0.62 7.40
N TYR A 139 -9.25 -0.28 7.96
CA TYR A 139 -7.82 -0.07 8.15
C TYR A 139 -7.06 0.01 6.82
N CYS A 140 -7.21 -0.99 5.95
CA CYS A 140 -6.58 -1.00 4.63
C CYS A 140 -7.03 0.21 3.78
N LYS A 141 -8.32 0.59 3.87
CA LYS A 141 -8.84 1.79 3.22
C LYS A 141 -8.17 3.07 3.70
N GLN A 142 -7.84 3.15 4.98
CA GLN A 142 -7.10 4.29 5.52
C GLN A 142 -5.69 4.36 4.94
N ASP A 143 -4.98 3.24 4.85
CA ASP A 143 -3.63 3.18 4.27
C ASP A 143 -3.65 3.56 2.78
N VAL A 144 -4.63 3.06 2.01
CA VAL A 144 -4.84 3.48 0.61
C VAL A 144 -5.11 4.99 0.48
N ASP A 145 -5.92 5.57 1.37
CA ASP A 145 -6.19 7.01 1.35
C ASP A 145 -4.95 7.85 1.67
N ILE A 146 -4.13 7.39 2.62
CA ILE A 146 -2.84 8.03 2.95
C ILE A 146 -1.91 8.00 1.73
N VAL A 147 -1.75 6.84 1.09
CA VAL A 147 -0.93 6.69 -0.12
C VAL A 147 -1.42 7.63 -1.23
N ARG A 148 -2.74 7.68 -1.45
CA ARG A 148 -3.36 8.58 -2.43
C ARG A 148 -3.03 10.03 -2.15
N ARG A 149 -3.26 10.49 -0.92
CA ARG A 149 -3.02 11.89 -0.51
C ARG A 149 -1.54 12.25 -0.52
N LEU A 150 -0.65 11.33 -0.19
CA LEU A 150 0.80 11.52 -0.33
C LEU A 150 1.18 11.73 -1.79
N HIS A 151 0.75 10.83 -2.67
CA HIS A 151 1.02 10.93 -4.11
C HIS A 151 0.46 12.24 -4.69
N GLU A 152 -0.79 12.60 -4.39
CA GLU A 152 -1.40 13.86 -4.82
C GLU A 152 -0.63 15.08 -4.30
N HIS A 153 -0.18 15.06 -3.05
CA HIS A 153 0.65 16.13 -2.49
C HIS A 153 1.98 16.23 -3.24
N GLY A 154 2.70 15.12 -3.43
CA GLY A 154 3.99 15.09 -4.12
C GLY A 154 3.88 15.58 -5.57
N ARG A 155 2.84 15.17 -6.28
CA ARG A 155 2.55 15.63 -7.65
C ARG A 155 2.31 17.14 -7.72
N ASN A 156 1.55 17.69 -6.77
CA ASN A 156 1.17 19.11 -6.76
C ASN A 156 2.27 20.03 -6.22
N HIS A 157 3.08 19.57 -5.27
CA HIS A 157 4.04 20.41 -4.54
C HIS A 157 5.51 20.05 -4.84
N ARG A 158 5.75 18.99 -5.62
CA ARG A 158 7.09 18.50 -6.02
C ARG A 158 8.00 18.15 -4.84
N HIS A 159 7.40 17.86 -3.69
CA HIS A 159 8.08 17.33 -2.51
C HIS A 159 7.08 16.63 -1.60
N ILE A 160 7.60 15.83 -0.66
CA ILE A 160 6.88 15.40 0.53
C ILE A 160 7.67 15.78 1.78
N LEU A 161 7.03 15.72 2.94
CA LEU A 161 7.64 15.92 4.26
C LEU A 161 7.59 14.61 5.05
N ILE A 162 8.71 14.25 5.66
CA ILE A 162 8.84 13.04 6.48
C ILE A 162 9.15 13.46 7.90
N ALA A 163 8.33 13.03 8.84
CA ALA A 163 8.55 13.28 10.26
C ALA A 163 9.54 12.27 10.85
N ASP A 164 10.76 12.73 11.11
CA ASP A 164 11.82 12.00 11.80
C ASP A 164 11.84 12.34 13.30
N PRO A 165 11.86 11.35 14.21
CA PRO A 165 11.88 11.60 15.65
C PRO A 165 13.10 12.39 16.14
N PHE A 166 14.23 12.34 15.44
CA PHE A 166 15.49 12.94 15.88
C PHE A 166 15.76 14.28 15.18
N SER A 167 15.38 14.36 13.90
CA SER A 167 15.77 15.43 12.98
C SER A 167 14.62 16.39 12.64
N GLY A 168 13.41 16.10 13.14
CA GLY A 168 12.22 16.88 12.83
C GLY A 168 11.66 16.57 11.44
N LEU A 169 11.22 17.60 10.71
CA LEU A 169 10.66 17.43 9.37
C LEU A 169 11.76 17.44 8.31
N ILE A 170 11.86 16.34 7.55
CA ILE A 170 12.75 16.20 6.41
C ILE A 170 11.96 16.45 5.14
N ARG A 171 12.39 17.41 4.32
CA ARG A 171 11.80 17.68 3.00
C ARG A 171 12.48 16.86 1.92
N VAL A 172 11.71 16.07 1.20
CA VAL A 172 12.20 15.19 0.12
C VAL A 172 11.61 15.65 -1.21
N PRO A 173 12.43 16.17 -2.15
CA PRO A 173 11.95 16.50 -3.49
C PRO A 173 11.52 15.25 -4.26
N VAL A 174 10.36 15.31 -4.92
CA VAL A 174 9.81 14.20 -5.72
C VAL A 174 9.37 14.71 -7.09
N ASP A 175 9.34 13.81 -8.07
CA ASP A 175 9.00 14.13 -9.46
C ASP A 175 7.83 13.33 -10.06
N TRP A 176 6.99 12.77 -9.20
CA TRP A 176 5.74 12.07 -9.54
C TRP A 176 4.78 12.91 -10.40
#